data_AF-A0A2S2G9Q1-F1
#
_entry.id   AF-A0A2S2G9Q1-F1
#
_cell.length_a   1.000
_cell.length_b   1.000
_cell.length_c   1.000
_cell.angle_alpha   90.00
_cell.angle_beta   90.00
_cell.angle_gamma   90.00
#
_symmetry.space_group_name_H-M   'P 1'
#
loop_
_entity.id
_entity.type
_entity.pdbx_description
1 polymer ?
#
loop_
_entity_poly.entity_id
_entity_poly.type
_entity_poly.pdbx_seq_one_letter_code
_entity_poly.pdbx_strand_id
1 'polypeptide(L)'
;MPGVLATAHALSRVRLALAAARAAQGAWRGVDRDSLSASWSVALGPVIAAVAGAQLAAAQGTEPWLLRLLGRDPGQAESDRLDPFSLAGITGDGTPLAHALQVPIRTTLRLVGQGMPIAHAMARGQALLNLMVRTAVADAGRAADQVAMVARPAVTSYIRVVEAGACSRCIVLAGREYGTSSGFARHPRCHCGMEPVTAEHKPEAQDPKKVYDSMSEKQRKAAFGEAAVKAIDEGADIGMVVNARRGMTTAVAFGRTVQATTESTTKRGIARKATRSKGPRLMPEEIFRQTDDREHQVRLLRRYGYLL
;
A
#
# COMPACT_ATOMS: atom_id res chain seq x y z
N MET A 1 17.65 3.82 -8.03
CA MET A 1 16.81 2.59 -7.92
C MET A 1 17.05 1.98 -6.54
N PRO A 2 16.13 1.19 -5.95
CA PRO A 2 16.39 0.54 -4.66
C PRO A 2 17.65 -0.32 -4.72
N GLY A 3 18.37 -0.45 -3.61
CA GLY A 3 19.54 -1.32 -3.53
C GLY A 3 19.16 -2.78 -3.79
N VAL A 4 20.05 -3.54 -4.43
CA VAL A 4 19.79 -4.96 -4.79
C VAL A 4 19.38 -5.80 -3.57
N LEU A 5 20.01 -5.58 -2.42
CA LEU A 5 19.67 -6.26 -1.17
C LEU A 5 18.30 -5.85 -0.63
N ALA A 6 17.91 -4.58 -0.74
CA ALA A 6 16.60 -4.09 -0.35
C ALA A 6 15.49 -4.70 -1.22
N THR A 7 15.68 -4.76 -2.54
CA THR A 7 14.75 -5.43 -3.45
C THR A 7 14.65 -6.93 -3.16
N ALA A 8 15.77 -7.62 -2.92
CA ALA A 8 15.74 -9.04 -2.57
C ALA A 8 14.97 -9.30 -1.25
N HIS A 9 15.17 -8.46 -0.24
CA HIS A 9 14.44 -8.52 1.03
C HIS A 9 12.94 -8.29 0.84
N ALA A 10 12.56 -7.25 0.09
CA ALA A 10 11.17 -6.96 -0.23
C ALA A 10 10.48 -8.12 -0.98
N LEU A 11 11.15 -8.68 -1.99
CA LEU A 11 10.64 -9.83 -2.76
C LEU A 11 10.49 -11.09 -1.90
N SER A 12 11.40 -11.33 -0.95
CA SER A 12 11.30 -12.43 0.02
C SER A 12 9.98 -12.34 0.81
N ARG A 13 9.66 -11.16 1.36
CA ARG A 13 8.39 -10.93 2.07
C ARG A 13 7.16 -11.13 1.19
N VAL A 14 7.21 -10.68 -0.06
CA VAL A 14 6.10 -10.88 -1.01
C VAL A 14 5.87 -12.37 -1.26
N ARG A 15 6.93 -13.17 -1.40
CA ARG A 15 6.82 -14.63 -1.58
C ARG A 15 6.19 -15.31 -0.37
N LEU A 16 6.60 -14.93 0.85
CA LEU A 16 6.01 -15.44 2.09
C LEU A 16 4.52 -15.11 2.19
N ALA A 17 4.14 -13.86 1.91
CA ALA A 17 2.75 -13.43 1.93
C ALA A 17 1.89 -14.19 0.89
N LEU A 18 2.43 -14.46 -0.30
CA LEU A 18 1.75 -15.25 -1.32
C LEU A 18 1.64 -16.73 -0.94
N ALA A 19 2.66 -17.31 -0.32
CA ALA A 19 2.62 -18.70 0.16
C ALA A 19 1.55 -18.89 1.24
N ALA A 20 1.52 -18.02 2.25
CA ALA A 20 0.49 -18.04 3.30
C ALA A 20 -0.92 -17.86 2.72
N ALA A 21 -1.08 -16.94 1.76
CA ALA A 21 -2.36 -16.72 1.10
C ALA A 21 -2.85 -17.94 0.31
N ARG A 22 -1.95 -18.67 -0.36
CA ARG A 22 -2.30 -19.93 -1.05
C ARG A 22 -2.73 -21.02 -0.07
N ALA A 23 -2.04 -21.16 1.07
CA ALA A 23 -2.42 -22.11 2.11
C ALA A 23 -3.82 -21.78 2.67
N ALA A 24 -4.07 -20.51 2.99
CA ALA A 24 -5.37 -20.03 3.45
C ALA A 24 -6.48 -20.23 2.40
N GLN A 25 -6.17 -20.00 1.11
CA GLN A 25 -7.10 -20.25 0.02
C GLN A 25 -7.43 -21.75 -0.13
N GLY A 26 -6.44 -22.64 0.04
CA GLY A 26 -6.64 -24.08 0.02
C GLY A 26 -7.63 -24.51 1.11
N ALA A 27 -7.41 -24.05 2.35
CA ALA A 27 -8.33 -24.28 3.46
C ALA A 27 -9.74 -23.73 3.18
N TRP A 28 -9.84 -22.52 2.63
CA TRP A 28 -11.12 -21.90 2.28
C TRP A 28 -11.93 -22.69 1.24
N ARG A 29 -11.26 -23.32 0.28
CA ARG A 29 -11.93 -24.17 -0.73
C ARG A 29 -12.55 -25.43 -0.12
N GLY A 30 -12.01 -25.90 1.00
CA GLY A 30 -12.52 -27.06 1.75
C GLY A 30 -13.63 -26.73 2.74
N VAL A 31 -14.06 -25.46 2.84
CA VAL A 31 -15.18 -25.06 3.71
C VAL A 31 -16.48 -25.67 3.17
N ASP A 32 -17.18 -26.38 4.04
CA ASP A 32 -18.49 -26.95 3.76
C ASP A 32 -19.53 -25.85 3.67
N ARG A 33 -20.26 -25.83 2.56
CA ARG A 33 -21.26 -24.81 2.24
C ARG A 33 -22.50 -24.93 3.11
N ASP A 34 -22.80 -26.13 3.59
CA ASP A 34 -23.96 -26.39 4.45
C ASP A 34 -23.61 -26.19 5.94
N SER A 35 -22.32 -26.10 6.26
CA SER A 35 -21.80 -25.94 7.62
C SER A 35 -20.63 -24.95 7.69
N LEU A 36 -20.86 -23.73 7.19
CA LEU A 36 -19.84 -22.69 7.01
C LEU A 36 -19.01 -22.41 8.29
N SER A 37 -19.66 -22.16 9.42
CA SER A 37 -18.97 -21.80 10.67
C SER A 37 -18.18 -22.97 11.26
N ALA A 38 -18.77 -24.16 11.28
CA ALA A 38 -18.14 -25.33 11.91
C ALA A 38 -16.96 -25.82 11.07
N SER A 39 -17.13 -25.94 9.75
CA SER A 39 -16.07 -26.35 8.85
C SER A 39 -14.91 -25.33 8.82
N TRP A 40 -15.20 -24.02 8.85
CA TRP A 40 -14.15 -23.01 8.99
C TRP A 40 -13.41 -23.11 10.32
N SER A 41 -14.10 -23.39 11.42
CA SER A 41 -13.46 -23.54 12.74
C SER A 41 -12.45 -24.69 12.77
N VAL A 42 -12.74 -25.80 12.10
CA VAL A 42 -11.80 -26.92 11.92
C VAL A 42 -10.59 -26.50 11.07
N ALA A 43 -10.84 -25.76 9.98
CA ALA A 43 -9.79 -25.31 9.07
C ALA A 43 -8.91 -24.18 9.64
N LEU A 44 -9.39 -23.43 10.64
CA LEU A 44 -8.79 -22.19 11.11
C LEU A 44 -7.41 -22.40 11.75
N GLY A 45 -7.22 -23.46 12.54
CA GLY A 45 -5.95 -23.76 13.21
C GLY A 45 -4.76 -23.85 12.25
N PRO A 46 -4.82 -24.72 11.22
CA PRO A 46 -3.81 -24.78 10.17
C PRO A 46 -3.57 -23.45 9.44
N VAL A 47 -4.62 -22.66 9.20
CA VAL A 47 -4.49 -21.34 8.56
C VAL A 47 -3.74 -20.38 9.47
N ILE A 48 -4.05 -20.33 10.77
CA ILE A 48 -3.32 -19.50 11.74
C ILE A 48 -1.84 -19.89 11.75
N ALA A 49 -1.52 -21.19 11.81
CA ALA A 49 -0.15 -21.67 11.83
C ALA A 49 0.62 -21.26 10.55
N ALA A 50 0.00 -21.38 9.38
CA ALA A 50 0.61 -20.97 8.11
C ALA A 50 0.88 -19.45 8.05
N VAL A 51 -0.07 -18.63 8.54
CA VAL A 51 0.07 -17.17 8.54
C VAL A 51 1.09 -16.71 9.57
N ALA A 52 1.03 -17.23 10.80
CA ALA A 52 1.98 -16.90 11.87
C ALA A 52 3.40 -17.35 11.51
N GLY A 53 3.57 -18.53 10.90
CA GLY A 53 4.87 -18.99 10.40
C GLY A 53 5.44 -18.07 9.32
N ALA A 54 4.60 -17.59 8.39
CA ALA A 54 5.03 -16.63 7.38
C ALA A 54 5.36 -15.24 7.97
N GLN A 55 4.66 -14.81 9.03
CA GLN A 55 5.01 -13.59 9.77
C GLN A 55 6.37 -13.71 10.45
N LEU A 56 6.59 -14.83 11.16
CA LEU A 56 7.86 -15.11 11.82
C LEU A 56 9.01 -15.13 10.81
N ALA A 57 8.85 -15.85 9.69
CA ALA A 57 9.86 -15.90 8.64
C ALA A 57 10.13 -14.52 8.01
N ALA A 58 9.09 -13.69 7.86
CA ALA A 58 9.24 -12.33 7.35
C ALA A 58 10.02 -11.43 8.32
N ALA A 59 9.79 -11.59 9.63
CA ALA A 59 10.50 -10.85 10.68
C ALA A 59 11.95 -11.34 10.85
N GLN A 60 12.19 -12.65 10.83
CA GLN A 60 13.54 -13.25 10.91
C GLN A 60 14.43 -12.85 9.73
N GLY A 61 13.84 -12.50 8.58
CA GLY A 61 14.59 -12.02 7.41
C GLY A 61 15.27 -10.66 7.61
N THR A 62 14.82 -9.85 8.58
CA THR A 62 15.28 -8.46 8.75
C THR A 62 16.73 -8.39 9.21
N GLU A 63 17.14 -9.11 10.25
CA GLU A 63 18.50 -8.95 10.78
C GLU A 63 19.61 -9.45 9.84
N PRO A 64 19.47 -10.61 9.16
CA PRO A 64 20.42 -11.01 8.13
C PRO A 64 20.49 -10.03 6.96
N TRP A 65 19.37 -9.38 6.62
CA TRP A 65 19.36 -8.33 5.59
C TRP A 65 20.13 -7.09 6.04
N LEU A 66 19.82 -6.53 7.21
CA LEU A 66 20.51 -5.35 7.74
C LEU A 66 21.99 -5.61 8.00
N LEU A 67 22.36 -6.81 8.50
CA LEU A 67 23.76 -7.20 8.68
C LEU A 67 24.52 -7.25 7.35
N ARG A 68 23.92 -7.77 6.28
CA ARG A 68 24.55 -7.78 4.95
C ARG A 68 24.62 -6.39 4.31
N LEU A 69 23.62 -5.55 4.58
CA LEU A 69 23.52 -4.22 3.99
C LEU A 69 24.42 -3.19 4.68
N LEU A 70 24.43 -3.19 6.02
CA LEU A 70 25.06 -2.17 6.85
C LEU A 70 26.27 -2.68 7.64
N GLY A 71 26.46 -4.00 7.73
CA GLY A 71 27.42 -4.59 8.65
C GLY A 71 26.90 -4.66 10.09
N ARG A 72 27.82 -4.92 11.03
CA ARG A 72 27.54 -4.84 12.46
C ARG A 72 27.55 -3.37 12.88
N ASP A 73 26.61 -2.99 13.73
CA ASP A 73 26.60 -1.67 14.38
C ASP A 73 27.30 -1.81 15.75
N PRO A 74 28.49 -1.21 15.95
CA PRO A 74 29.18 -1.27 17.23
C PRO A 74 28.41 -0.60 18.38
N GLY A 75 27.49 0.31 18.06
CA GLY A 75 26.64 1.00 19.04
C GLY A 75 25.37 0.25 19.41
N GLN A 76 25.01 -0.82 18.70
CA GLN A 76 23.84 -1.64 19.02
C GLN A 76 24.13 -2.55 20.21
N ALA A 77 23.39 -2.41 21.31
CA ALA A 77 23.48 -3.34 22.43
C ALA A 77 22.87 -4.70 22.05
N GLU A 78 23.44 -5.79 22.58
CA GLU A 78 22.91 -7.14 22.35
C GLU A 78 21.46 -7.30 22.84
N SER A 79 21.08 -6.56 23.90
CA SER A 79 19.71 -6.51 24.43
C SER A 79 18.70 -5.90 23.48
N ASP A 80 19.15 -5.11 22.49
CA ASP A 80 18.28 -4.31 21.64
C ASP A 80 17.91 -5.05 20.35
N ARG A 81 18.37 -6.30 20.20
CA ARG A 81 18.05 -7.12 19.02
C ARG A 81 16.55 -7.37 18.92
N LEU A 82 16.04 -7.32 17.69
CA LEU A 82 14.66 -7.68 17.38
C LEU A 82 14.33 -9.09 17.91
N ASP A 83 13.25 -9.22 18.68
CA ASP A 83 12.57 -10.49 18.92
C ASP A 83 11.53 -10.74 17.82
N PRO A 84 11.78 -11.64 16.85
CA PRO A 84 10.86 -11.88 15.75
C PRO A 84 9.55 -12.55 16.19
N PHE A 85 9.54 -13.24 17.33
CA PHE A 85 8.34 -13.93 17.82
C PHE A 85 7.25 -12.95 18.28
N SER A 86 7.65 -11.78 18.80
CA SER A 86 6.74 -10.71 19.19
C SER A 86 5.87 -10.16 18.04
N LEU A 87 6.25 -10.42 16.78
CA LEU A 87 5.56 -9.95 15.58
C LEU A 87 4.73 -11.02 14.86
N ALA A 88 4.67 -12.24 15.41
CA ALA A 88 3.92 -13.35 14.86
C ALA A 88 2.61 -13.58 15.62
N GLY A 89 1.56 -14.05 14.94
CA GLY A 89 0.28 -14.40 15.58
C GLY A 89 -0.67 -13.22 15.80
N ILE A 90 -0.28 -12.01 15.41
CA ILE A 90 -1.07 -10.77 15.50
C ILE A 90 -1.13 -10.05 14.16
N THR A 91 -2.16 -9.25 13.90
CA THR A 91 -2.18 -8.36 12.74
C THR A 91 -1.49 -7.03 13.06
N GLY A 92 -1.27 -6.18 12.04
CA GLY A 92 -0.56 -4.91 12.22
C GLY A 92 -1.27 -3.86 13.09
N ASP A 93 -2.48 -4.13 13.59
CA ASP A 93 -3.15 -3.31 14.61
C ASP A 93 -3.14 -3.95 16.02
N GLY A 94 -2.45 -5.09 16.17
CA GLY A 94 -2.37 -5.84 17.43
C GLY A 94 -3.45 -6.91 17.61
N THR A 95 -4.42 -7.03 16.71
CA THR A 95 -5.48 -8.05 16.82
C THR A 95 -4.91 -9.46 16.66
N PRO A 96 -5.19 -10.43 17.56
CA PRO A 96 -4.79 -11.82 17.39
C PRO A 96 -5.32 -12.44 16.08
N LEU A 97 -4.49 -13.22 15.39
CA LEU A 97 -4.89 -13.88 14.13
C LEU A 97 -6.12 -14.77 14.30
N ALA A 98 -6.27 -15.43 15.45
CA ALA A 98 -7.44 -16.24 15.75
C ALA A 98 -8.75 -15.47 15.71
N HIS A 99 -8.73 -14.17 16.05
CA HIS A 99 -9.88 -13.29 15.94
C HIS A 99 -10.02 -12.68 14.54
N ALA A 100 -8.92 -12.17 13.97
CA ALA A 100 -8.94 -11.52 12.68
C ALA A 100 -9.39 -12.49 11.56
N LEU A 101 -8.89 -13.72 11.56
CA LEU A 101 -9.18 -14.71 10.51
C LEU A 101 -10.58 -15.33 10.61
N GLN A 102 -11.40 -14.95 11.60
CA GLN A 102 -12.83 -15.25 11.64
C GLN A 102 -13.66 -14.26 10.81
N VAL A 103 -13.14 -13.07 10.51
CA VAL A 103 -13.86 -12.02 9.77
C VAL A 103 -14.33 -12.48 8.38
N PRO A 104 -13.55 -13.24 7.59
CA PRO A 104 -14.00 -13.73 6.28
C PRO A 104 -15.26 -14.61 6.33
N ILE A 105 -15.34 -15.56 7.27
CA ILE A 105 -16.52 -16.44 7.38
C ILE A 105 -17.74 -15.67 7.90
N ARG A 106 -17.55 -14.76 8.87
CA ARG A 106 -18.64 -13.88 9.35
C ARG A 106 -19.18 -12.97 8.26
N THR A 107 -18.29 -12.44 7.41
CA THR A 107 -18.67 -11.63 6.25
C THR A 107 -19.47 -12.46 5.25
N THR A 108 -19.04 -13.69 5.00
CA THR A 108 -19.74 -14.64 4.11
C THR A 108 -21.15 -14.92 4.62
N LEU A 109 -21.29 -15.29 5.90
CA LEU A 109 -22.58 -15.53 6.55
C LEU A 109 -23.51 -14.32 6.48
N ARG A 110 -22.99 -13.12 6.76
CA ARG A 110 -23.74 -11.87 6.66
C ARG A 110 -24.27 -11.65 5.24
N LEU A 111 -23.46 -11.90 4.21
CA LEU A 111 -23.86 -11.73 2.81
C LEU A 111 -24.93 -12.76 2.41
N VAL A 112 -24.79 -14.02 2.84
CA VAL A 112 -25.82 -15.05 2.63
C VAL A 112 -27.14 -14.65 3.30
N GLY A 113 -27.09 -14.16 4.54
CA GLY A 113 -28.26 -13.64 5.25
C GLY A 113 -28.91 -12.42 4.57
N GLN A 114 -28.18 -11.71 3.71
CA GLN A 114 -28.68 -10.62 2.87
C GLN A 114 -29.24 -11.10 1.52
N GLY A 115 -29.40 -12.42 1.33
CA GLY A 115 -29.93 -13.02 0.10
C GLY A 115 -28.89 -13.18 -1.03
N MET A 116 -27.61 -12.94 -0.78
CA MET A 116 -26.56 -13.17 -1.78
C MET A 116 -26.41 -14.69 -2.03
N PRO A 117 -26.36 -15.16 -3.29
CA PRO A 117 -26.08 -16.56 -3.57
C PRO A 117 -24.77 -17.01 -2.93
N ILE A 118 -24.78 -18.18 -2.28
CA ILE A 118 -23.67 -18.66 -1.44
C ILE A 118 -22.33 -18.69 -2.17
N ALA A 119 -22.29 -19.07 -3.45
CA ALA A 119 -21.07 -19.07 -4.24
C ALA A 119 -20.45 -17.66 -4.36
N HIS A 120 -21.26 -16.63 -4.56
CA HIS A 120 -20.80 -15.24 -4.61
C HIS A 120 -20.33 -14.75 -3.24
N ALA A 121 -21.07 -15.09 -2.17
CA ALA A 121 -20.68 -14.74 -0.81
C ALA A 121 -19.33 -15.38 -0.43
N MET A 122 -19.15 -16.67 -0.75
CA MET A 122 -17.91 -17.41 -0.55
C MET A 122 -16.74 -16.81 -1.33
N ALA A 123 -16.97 -16.37 -2.57
CA ALA A 123 -15.93 -15.70 -3.37
C ALA A 123 -15.50 -14.36 -2.74
N ARG A 124 -16.44 -13.59 -2.17
CA ARG A 124 -16.16 -12.35 -1.44
C ARG A 124 -15.39 -12.63 -0.14
N GLY A 125 -15.78 -13.66 0.60
CA GLY A 125 -15.05 -14.13 1.79
C GLY A 125 -13.62 -14.53 1.47
N GLN A 126 -13.40 -15.32 0.41
CA GLN A 126 -12.07 -15.71 -0.04
C GLN A 126 -11.19 -14.51 -0.41
N ALA A 127 -11.76 -13.53 -1.12
CA ALA A 127 -11.05 -12.33 -1.51
C ALA A 127 -10.64 -11.49 -0.29
N LEU A 128 -11.49 -11.43 0.74
CA LEU A 128 -11.19 -10.79 2.01
C LEU A 128 -10.11 -11.54 2.80
N LEU A 129 -10.22 -12.87 2.90
CA LEU A 129 -9.19 -13.71 3.54
C LEU A 129 -7.82 -13.50 2.90
N ASN A 130 -7.74 -13.55 1.57
CA ASN A 130 -6.51 -13.30 0.83
C ASN A 130 -5.94 -11.90 1.11
N LEU A 131 -6.80 -10.87 1.16
CA LEU A 131 -6.39 -9.51 1.52
C LEU A 131 -5.80 -9.44 2.93
N MET A 132 -6.48 -10.03 3.91
CA MET A 132 -6.09 -9.99 5.32
C MET A 132 -4.77 -10.73 5.54
N VAL A 133 -4.63 -11.95 5.01
CA VAL A 133 -3.42 -12.76 5.14
C VAL A 133 -2.20 -12.05 4.55
N ARG A 134 -2.32 -11.55 3.31
CA ARG A 134 -1.21 -10.85 2.67
C ARG A 134 -0.82 -9.58 3.41
N THR A 135 -1.79 -8.88 3.99
CA THR A 135 -1.55 -7.66 4.76
C THR A 135 -0.86 -7.98 6.08
N ALA A 136 -1.32 -8.98 6.82
CA ALA A 136 -0.75 -9.38 8.11
C ALA A 136 0.71 -9.83 8.00
N VAL A 137 1.06 -10.61 6.97
CA VAL A 137 2.46 -11.03 6.72
C VAL A 137 3.34 -9.86 6.33
N ALA A 138 2.85 -8.98 5.44
CA ALA A 138 3.61 -7.81 5.01
C ALA A 138 3.79 -6.77 6.13
N ASP A 139 2.81 -6.63 7.02
CA ASP A 139 2.89 -5.75 8.19
C ASP A 139 3.93 -6.25 9.20
N ALA A 140 3.97 -7.56 9.49
CA ALA A 140 4.96 -8.15 10.39
C ALA A 140 6.40 -7.88 9.92
N GLY A 141 6.68 -8.10 8.63
CA GLY A 141 8.02 -7.82 8.08
C GLY A 141 8.38 -6.33 8.05
N ARG A 142 7.41 -5.42 7.84
CA ARG A 142 7.68 -3.97 7.95
C ARG A 142 7.89 -3.52 9.39
N ALA A 143 7.13 -4.07 10.33
CA ALA A 143 7.32 -3.79 11.75
C ALA A 143 8.71 -4.26 12.20
N ALA A 144 9.13 -5.45 11.77
CA ALA A 144 10.46 -5.99 12.01
C ALA A 144 11.56 -5.05 11.51
N ASP A 145 11.48 -4.62 10.24
CA ASP A 145 12.42 -3.64 9.67
C ASP A 145 12.47 -2.35 10.50
N GLN A 146 11.32 -1.79 10.88
CA GLN A 146 11.25 -0.57 11.67
C GLN A 146 11.91 -0.73 13.03
N VAL A 147 11.59 -1.81 13.75
CA VAL A 147 12.14 -2.10 15.09
C VAL A 147 13.65 -2.30 14.99
N ALA A 148 14.12 -3.11 14.04
CA ALA A 148 15.55 -3.39 13.88
C ALA A 148 16.35 -2.18 13.42
N MET A 149 15.76 -1.28 12.61
CA MET A 149 16.38 0.01 12.29
C MET A 149 16.45 0.92 13.52
N VAL A 150 15.39 1.01 14.33
CA VAL A 150 15.40 1.81 15.57
C VAL A 150 16.41 1.28 16.58
N ALA A 151 16.59 -0.04 16.64
CA ALA A 151 17.56 -0.71 17.50
C ALA A 151 19.03 -0.51 17.09
N ARG A 152 19.29 0.11 15.93
CA ARG A 152 20.65 0.35 15.40
C ARG A 152 20.94 1.86 15.41
N PRO A 153 21.72 2.38 16.37
CA PRO A 153 22.01 3.81 16.49
C PRO A 153 22.61 4.45 15.23
N ALA A 154 23.33 3.68 14.40
CA ALA A 154 23.87 4.18 13.14
C ALA A 154 22.78 4.52 12.10
N VAL A 155 21.57 3.97 12.23
CA VAL A 155 20.43 4.24 11.34
C VAL A 155 19.67 5.46 11.84
N THR A 156 19.77 6.56 11.09
CA THR A 156 19.16 7.84 11.48
C THR A 156 17.81 8.08 10.80
N SER A 157 17.63 7.52 9.60
CA SER A 157 16.42 7.65 8.80
C SER A 157 16.24 6.44 7.88
N TYR A 158 15.14 6.43 7.13
CA TYR A 158 14.91 5.50 6.04
C TYR A 158 14.33 6.20 4.82
N ILE A 159 14.64 5.69 3.63
CA ILE A 159 13.97 6.07 2.39
C ILE A 159 12.83 5.09 2.14
N ARG A 160 11.65 5.62 1.79
CA ARG A 160 10.54 4.79 1.34
C ARG A 160 10.83 4.25 -0.07
N VAL A 161 10.92 2.94 -0.17
CA VAL A 161 11.11 2.24 -1.45
C VAL A 161 9.82 1.58 -1.91
N VAL A 162 9.56 1.65 -3.22
CA VAL A 162 8.41 1.02 -3.86
C VAL A 162 8.88 -0.05 -4.84
N GLU A 163 8.16 -1.17 -4.81
CA GLU A 163 8.39 -2.31 -5.69
C GLU A 163 7.32 -2.39 -6.77
N ALA A 164 7.55 -3.25 -7.77
CA ALA A 164 6.57 -3.53 -8.82
C ALA A 164 5.20 -3.93 -8.20
N GLY A 165 4.13 -3.29 -8.69
CA GLY A 165 2.78 -3.47 -8.16
C GLY A 165 2.38 -2.50 -7.04
N ALA A 166 3.24 -1.53 -6.69
CA ALA A 166 2.85 -0.42 -5.82
C ALA A 166 1.66 0.38 -6.39
N CYS A 167 0.77 0.82 -5.51
CA CYS A 167 -0.33 1.68 -5.90
C CYS A 167 0.14 3.14 -6.08
N SER A 168 -0.68 3.96 -6.72
CA SER A 168 -0.42 5.39 -6.91
C SER A 168 -0.05 6.16 -5.63
N ARG A 169 -0.72 5.90 -4.49
CA ARG A 169 -0.41 6.55 -3.19
C ARG A 169 0.99 6.24 -2.68
N CYS A 170 1.49 5.04 -2.96
CA CYS A 170 2.85 4.67 -2.61
C CYS A 170 3.86 5.28 -3.56
N ILE A 171 3.58 5.25 -4.87
CA ILE A 171 4.50 5.72 -5.90
C ILE A 171 4.83 7.20 -5.69
N VAL A 172 3.84 8.03 -5.34
CA VAL A 172 4.10 9.46 -5.04
C VAL A 172 4.89 9.72 -3.75
N LEU A 173 5.10 8.70 -2.91
CA LEU A 173 5.93 8.75 -1.72
C LEU A 173 7.28 8.05 -1.92
N ALA A 174 7.54 7.48 -3.10
CA ALA A 174 8.81 6.84 -3.41
C ALA A 174 9.97 7.83 -3.26
N GLY A 175 11.07 7.37 -2.69
CA GLY A 175 12.28 8.19 -2.47
C GLY A 175 12.18 9.19 -1.33
N ARG A 176 11.02 9.32 -0.67
CA ARG A 176 10.89 10.23 0.47
C ARG A 176 11.58 9.65 1.69
N GLU A 177 12.42 10.47 2.32
CA GLU A 177 13.13 10.17 3.55
C GLU A 177 12.29 10.52 4.79
N TYR A 178 12.39 9.66 5.80
CA TYR A 178 11.70 9.79 7.08
C TYR A 178 12.66 9.41 8.22
N GLY A 179 12.64 10.14 9.32
CA GLY A 179 13.41 9.75 10.51
C GLY A 179 12.93 8.42 11.08
N THR A 180 13.79 7.69 11.80
CA THR A 180 13.44 6.40 12.44
C THR A 180 12.29 6.50 13.44
N SER A 181 12.04 7.70 14.01
CA SER A 181 10.88 7.99 14.86
C SER A 181 9.56 8.12 14.10
N SER A 182 9.60 8.22 12.77
CA SER A 182 8.41 8.31 11.92
C SER A 182 7.90 6.92 11.58
N GLY A 183 6.70 6.57 12.08
CA GLY A 183 6.04 5.31 11.72
C GLY A 183 5.77 5.18 10.23
N PHE A 184 5.74 3.93 9.73
CA PHE A 184 5.52 3.66 8.32
C PHE A 184 4.04 3.67 7.93
N ALA A 185 3.57 4.77 7.31
CA ALA A 185 2.21 4.85 6.81
C ALA A 185 1.95 3.87 5.66
N ARG A 186 1.05 2.90 5.90
CA ARG A 186 0.65 1.84 4.95
C ARG A 186 -0.86 1.81 4.69
N HIS A 187 -1.25 0.99 3.72
CA HIS A 187 -2.64 0.54 3.51
C HIS A 187 -2.62 -0.93 3.08
N PRO A 188 -3.75 -1.64 3.05
CA PRO A 188 -3.80 -3.01 2.53
C PRO A 188 -3.27 -3.10 1.09
N ARG A 189 -2.62 -4.21 0.72
CA ARG A 189 -1.92 -4.40 -0.59
C ARG A 189 -0.80 -3.40 -0.89
N CYS A 190 -0.19 -2.80 0.13
CA CYS A 190 0.98 -1.97 -0.02
C CYS A 190 2.21 -2.80 -0.44
N HIS A 191 2.85 -2.43 -1.55
CA HIS A 191 4.08 -3.03 -2.09
C HIS A 191 5.29 -2.12 -1.84
N CYS A 192 5.37 -1.55 -0.65
CA CYS A 192 6.33 -0.51 -0.29
C CYS A 192 7.06 -0.94 0.99
N GLY A 193 8.31 -0.56 1.10
CA GLY A 193 9.22 -0.89 2.19
C GLY A 193 10.10 0.29 2.56
N MET A 194 11.16 -0.02 3.30
CA MET A 194 12.11 0.95 3.84
C MET A 194 13.51 0.49 3.47
N GLU A 195 14.35 1.42 3.03
CA GLU A 195 15.79 1.22 2.90
C GLU A 195 16.46 2.15 3.93
N PRO A 196 17.28 1.61 4.85
CA PRO A 196 17.86 2.39 5.93
C PRO A 196 18.82 3.45 5.38
N VAL A 197 19.05 4.51 6.15
CA VAL A 197 20.06 5.53 5.87
C VAL A 197 20.99 5.61 7.07
N THR A 198 22.29 5.53 6.80
CA THR A 198 23.37 5.77 7.77
C THR A 198 24.35 6.81 7.21
N ALA A 199 25.42 7.11 7.95
CA ALA A 199 26.48 7.97 7.41
C ALA A 199 27.20 7.33 6.20
N GLU A 200 27.34 6.00 6.21
CA GLU A 200 28.04 5.18 5.21
C GLU A 200 27.11 4.63 4.12
N HIS A 201 25.82 4.41 4.43
CA HIS A 201 24.83 3.89 3.50
C HIS A 201 23.78 4.95 3.17
N LYS A 202 23.88 5.53 1.98
CA LYS A 202 22.98 6.58 1.47
C LYS A 202 22.31 6.10 0.17
N PRO A 203 21.17 5.39 0.26
CA PRO A 203 20.46 4.92 -0.92
C PRO A 203 20.00 6.06 -1.82
N GLU A 204 20.00 5.83 -3.14
CA GLU A 204 19.49 6.79 -4.12
C GLU A 204 17.95 6.87 -4.01
N ALA A 205 17.44 8.06 -3.71
CA ALA A 205 16.00 8.30 -3.65
C ALA A 205 15.32 7.95 -4.99
N GLN A 206 14.30 7.09 -4.94
CA GLN A 206 13.47 6.81 -6.11
C GLN A 206 12.67 8.07 -6.52
N ASP A 207 12.67 8.39 -7.80
CA ASP A 207 11.83 9.45 -8.34
C ASP A 207 10.44 8.89 -8.75
N PRO A 208 9.33 9.44 -8.24
CA PRO A 208 7.97 8.97 -8.58
C PRO A 208 7.66 8.96 -10.08
N LYS A 209 8.15 9.95 -10.84
CA LYS A 209 7.94 10.06 -12.29
C LYS A 209 8.75 9.01 -13.04
N LYS A 210 10.00 8.75 -12.64
CA LYS A 210 10.80 7.63 -13.20
C LYS A 210 10.17 6.28 -12.90
N VAL A 211 9.59 6.09 -11.71
CA VAL A 211 8.83 4.86 -11.39
C VAL A 211 7.63 4.74 -12.32
N TYR A 212 6.83 5.79 -12.51
CA TYR A 212 5.71 5.80 -13.45
C TYR A 212 6.16 5.49 -14.89
N ASP A 213 7.25 6.10 -15.34
CA ASP A 213 7.75 5.96 -16.71
C ASP A 213 8.24 4.54 -17.01
N SER A 214 8.79 3.83 -16.02
CA SER A 214 9.22 2.44 -16.17
C SER A 214 8.07 1.41 -16.20
N MET A 215 6.84 1.81 -15.85
CA MET A 215 5.68 0.93 -15.86
C MET A 215 5.11 0.73 -17.27
N SER A 216 4.69 -0.50 -17.58
CA SER A 216 3.84 -0.78 -18.75
C SER A 216 2.51 -0.02 -18.66
N GLU A 217 1.87 0.23 -19.80
CA GLU A 217 0.56 0.88 -19.86
C GLU A 217 -0.49 0.18 -18.97
N LYS A 218 -0.52 -1.16 -18.98
CA LYS A 218 -1.40 -1.96 -18.13
C LYS A 218 -1.15 -1.70 -16.64
N GLN A 219 0.12 -1.61 -16.23
CA GLN A 219 0.47 -1.30 -14.83
C GLN A 219 0.08 0.13 -14.46
N ARG A 220 0.33 1.11 -15.35
CA ARG A 220 -0.06 2.51 -15.13
C ARG A 220 -1.57 2.62 -14.93
N LYS A 221 -2.36 2.03 -15.84
CA LYS A 221 -3.83 2.01 -15.74
C LYS A 221 -4.31 1.29 -14.47
N ALA A 222 -3.68 0.19 -14.09
CA ALA A 222 -4.04 -0.52 -12.85
C ALA A 222 -3.75 0.29 -11.57
N ALA A 223 -2.64 1.03 -11.53
CA ALA A 223 -2.23 1.77 -10.33
C ALA A 223 -2.87 3.18 -10.22
N PHE A 224 -3.02 3.85 -11.36
CA PHE A 224 -3.48 5.23 -11.45
C PHE A 224 -4.90 5.35 -12.01
N GLY A 225 -5.38 4.44 -12.85
CA GLY A 225 -6.64 4.60 -13.59
C GLY A 225 -6.47 5.46 -14.85
N GLU A 226 -7.33 5.25 -15.84
CA GLU A 226 -7.15 5.76 -17.21
C GLU A 226 -7.06 7.28 -17.29
N ALA A 227 -7.95 8.00 -16.60
CA ALA A 227 -7.92 9.46 -16.56
C ALA A 227 -6.62 10.00 -15.96
N ALA A 228 -6.16 9.42 -14.85
CA ALA A 228 -4.91 9.87 -14.23
C ALA A 228 -3.71 9.60 -15.13
N VAL A 229 -3.66 8.45 -15.81
CA VAL A 229 -2.61 8.13 -16.80
C VAL A 229 -2.61 9.18 -17.90
N LYS A 230 -3.76 9.49 -18.49
CA LYS A 230 -3.89 10.52 -19.52
C LYS A 230 -3.38 11.88 -19.05
N ALA A 231 -3.79 12.33 -17.86
CA ALA A 231 -3.33 13.60 -17.30
C ALA A 231 -1.81 13.64 -17.11
N ILE A 232 -1.22 12.58 -16.54
CA ILE A 232 0.21 12.49 -16.28
C ILE A 232 1.00 12.47 -17.61
N ASP A 233 0.53 11.72 -18.60
CA ASP A 233 1.14 11.64 -19.94
C ASP A 233 1.05 12.98 -20.69
N GLU A 234 0.04 13.81 -20.39
CA GLU A 234 -0.07 15.20 -20.87
C GLU A 234 0.79 16.19 -20.07
N GLY A 235 1.55 15.71 -19.07
CA GLY A 235 2.53 16.48 -18.30
C GLY A 235 2.09 16.83 -16.89
N ALA A 236 0.93 16.34 -16.41
CA ALA A 236 0.42 16.72 -15.11
C ALA A 236 1.32 16.23 -13.98
N ASP A 237 1.46 17.04 -12.93
CA ASP A 237 2.20 16.64 -11.73
C ASP A 237 1.55 15.39 -11.10
N ILE A 238 2.35 14.32 -11.02
CA ILE A 238 1.90 13.02 -10.53
C ILE A 238 1.38 13.10 -9.09
N GLY A 239 2.01 13.92 -8.25
CA GLY A 239 1.58 14.17 -6.88
C GLY A 239 0.22 14.84 -6.82
N MET A 240 -0.03 15.87 -7.63
CA MET A 240 -1.30 16.58 -7.71
C MET A 240 -2.43 15.67 -8.17
N VAL A 241 -2.21 14.86 -9.21
CA VAL A 241 -3.21 13.95 -9.75
C VAL A 241 -3.61 12.90 -8.70
N VAL A 242 -2.63 12.30 -8.02
CA VAL A 242 -2.91 11.28 -7.00
C VAL A 242 -3.54 11.88 -5.76
N ASN A 243 -3.01 12.99 -5.25
CA ASN A 243 -3.49 13.59 -4.01
C ASN A 243 -4.87 14.21 -4.18
N ALA A 244 -5.24 14.69 -5.38
CA ALA A 244 -6.58 15.24 -5.65
C ALA A 244 -7.71 14.29 -5.23
N ARG A 245 -7.50 12.97 -5.28
CA ARG A 245 -8.49 11.97 -4.87
C ARG A 245 -8.79 11.96 -3.38
N ARG A 246 -7.89 12.47 -2.53
CA ARG A 246 -8.07 12.48 -1.06
C ARG A 246 -9.20 13.40 -0.61
N GLY A 247 -9.35 14.55 -1.27
CA GLY A 247 -10.41 15.52 -1.00
C GLY A 247 -11.47 15.55 -2.09
N MET A 248 -11.69 14.42 -2.77
CA MET A 248 -12.74 14.30 -3.78
C MET A 248 -14.09 14.63 -3.13
N THR A 249 -14.82 15.54 -3.75
CA THR A 249 -16.16 15.95 -3.35
C THR A 249 -17.03 16.10 -4.59
N THR A 250 -18.33 16.09 -4.38
CA THR A 250 -19.31 16.39 -5.42
C THR A 250 -19.76 17.84 -5.22
N ALA A 251 -19.71 18.65 -6.28
CA ALA A 251 -20.14 20.05 -6.24
C ALA A 251 -21.15 20.33 -7.36
N VAL A 252 -22.08 21.25 -7.14
CA VAL A 252 -22.91 21.81 -8.22
C VAL A 252 -22.18 23.01 -8.78
N ALA A 253 -21.74 22.92 -10.04
CA ALA A 253 -21.07 23.99 -10.74
C ALA A 253 -21.37 23.91 -12.24
N PHE A 254 -21.39 25.05 -12.92
CA PHE A 254 -21.69 25.11 -14.36
C PHE A 254 -23.05 24.47 -14.72
N GLY A 255 -24.05 24.62 -13.83
CA GLY A 255 -25.40 24.08 -14.04
C GLY A 255 -25.52 22.55 -13.90
N ARG A 256 -24.47 21.85 -13.43
CA ARG A 256 -24.46 20.39 -13.29
C ARG A 256 -23.70 19.93 -12.05
N THR A 257 -23.90 18.66 -11.70
CA THR A 257 -23.14 17.97 -10.66
C THR A 257 -21.79 17.53 -11.22
N VAL A 258 -20.70 17.95 -10.57
CA VAL A 258 -19.31 17.68 -11.01
C VAL A 258 -18.49 17.06 -9.89
N GLN A 259 -17.52 16.22 -10.25
CA GLN A 259 -16.48 15.75 -9.33
C GLN A 259 -15.38 16.79 -9.22
N ALA A 260 -15.18 17.27 -8.00
CA ALA A 260 -14.19 18.28 -7.65
C ALA A 260 -13.27 17.78 -6.55
N THR A 261 -12.24 18.55 -6.24
CA THR A 261 -11.35 18.31 -5.11
C THR A 261 -11.13 19.57 -4.28
N THR A 262 -11.07 19.39 -2.96
CA THR A 262 -10.63 20.43 -2.03
C THR A 262 -9.11 20.41 -1.80
N GLU A 263 -8.40 19.41 -2.34
CA GLU A 263 -6.97 19.24 -2.12
C GLU A 263 -6.15 20.34 -2.79
N SER A 264 -5.17 20.86 -2.05
CA SER A 264 -4.33 22.00 -2.45
C SER A 264 -5.08 23.29 -2.83
N THR A 265 -6.36 23.43 -2.44
CA THR A 265 -7.17 24.64 -2.72
C THR A 265 -7.12 25.71 -1.62
N THR A 266 -6.50 25.42 -0.48
CA THR A 266 -6.33 26.38 0.64
C THR A 266 -5.32 27.48 0.31
N LYS A 267 -5.29 28.56 1.11
CA LYS A 267 -4.38 29.73 0.90
C LYS A 267 -2.90 29.35 0.76
N ARG A 268 -2.46 28.24 1.38
CA ARG A 268 -1.08 27.74 1.31
C ARG A 268 -0.86 26.68 0.22
N GLY A 269 -1.93 26.18 -0.40
CA GLY A 269 -1.90 25.08 -1.36
C GLY A 269 -1.31 25.47 -2.71
N ILE A 270 -0.53 24.57 -3.30
CA ILE A 270 0.19 24.81 -4.56
C ILE A 270 -0.80 25.03 -5.72
N ALA A 271 -1.88 24.25 -5.80
CA ALA A 271 -2.89 24.45 -6.84
C ALA A 271 -3.58 25.81 -6.73
N ARG A 272 -3.85 26.31 -5.51
CA ARG A 272 -4.39 27.65 -5.29
C ARG A 272 -3.40 28.76 -5.67
N LYS A 273 -2.10 28.53 -5.51
CA LYS A 273 -1.04 29.47 -5.96
C LYS A 273 -0.89 29.45 -7.48
N ALA A 274 -0.97 28.27 -8.09
CA ALA A 274 -0.89 28.08 -9.54
C ALA A 274 -2.15 28.58 -10.28
N THR A 275 -3.28 28.77 -9.58
CA THR A 275 -4.56 29.07 -10.23
C THR A 275 -5.33 30.21 -9.57
N ARG A 276 -5.82 31.14 -10.40
CA ARG A 276 -6.75 32.20 -10.00
C ARG A 276 -8.23 31.83 -10.22
N SER A 277 -8.53 30.56 -10.50
CA SER A 277 -9.88 30.13 -10.89
C SER A 277 -10.90 30.35 -9.77
N LYS A 278 -11.99 31.06 -10.09
CA LYS A 278 -13.21 31.08 -9.28
C LYS A 278 -14.02 29.80 -9.59
N GLY A 279 -14.42 29.06 -8.55
CA GLY A 279 -15.17 27.80 -8.66
C GLY A 279 -14.42 26.56 -8.16
N PRO A 280 -15.10 25.41 -8.04
CA PRO A 280 -14.50 24.17 -7.56
C PRO A 280 -13.39 23.68 -8.50
N ARG A 281 -12.31 23.13 -7.93
CA ARG A 281 -11.22 22.51 -8.69
C ARG A 281 -11.69 21.15 -9.21
N LEU A 282 -11.87 21.01 -10.52
CA LEU A 282 -12.36 19.76 -11.11
C LEU A 282 -11.31 18.65 -11.04
N MET A 283 -11.75 17.40 -10.86
CA MET A 283 -10.89 16.22 -10.96
C MET A 283 -10.46 15.95 -12.41
N PRO A 284 -9.30 15.32 -12.68
CA PRO A 284 -8.93 14.91 -14.05
C PRO A 284 -10.00 14.05 -14.72
N GLU A 285 -10.60 13.10 -13.99
CA GLU A 285 -11.72 12.27 -14.47
C GLU A 285 -12.91 13.10 -14.94
N GLU A 286 -13.20 14.22 -14.26
CA GLU A 286 -14.27 15.14 -14.62
C GLU A 286 -13.89 15.98 -15.84
N ILE A 287 -12.67 16.51 -15.89
CA ILE A 287 -12.16 17.29 -17.02
C ILE A 287 -12.29 16.50 -18.32
N PHE A 288 -11.84 15.24 -18.32
CA PHE A 288 -11.91 14.39 -19.50
C PHE A 288 -13.33 13.91 -19.84
N ARG A 289 -14.25 13.85 -18.87
CA ARG A 289 -15.65 13.53 -19.14
C ARG A 289 -16.39 14.69 -19.82
N GLN A 290 -15.96 15.91 -19.55
CA GLN A 290 -16.63 17.12 -20.04
C GLN A 290 -16.11 17.62 -21.40
N THR A 291 -14.98 17.10 -21.86
CA THR A 291 -14.27 17.62 -23.03
C THR A 291 -13.66 16.50 -23.84
N ASP A 292 -13.86 16.52 -25.16
CA ASP A 292 -13.26 15.54 -26.08
C ASP A 292 -12.00 16.10 -26.77
N ASP A 293 -11.90 17.42 -26.90
CA ASP A 293 -10.77 18.11 -27.51
C ASP A 293 -9.53 18.16 -26.59
N ARG A 294 -8.39 17.72 -27.11
CA ARG A 294 -7.11 17.67 -26.39
C ARG A 294 -6.65 19.05 -25.94
N GLU A 295 -6.79 20.07 -26.79
CA GLU A 295 -6.36 21.42 -26.44
C GLU A 295 -7.19 21.99 -25.27
N HIS A 296 -8.49 21.72 -25.28
CA HIS A 296 -9.39 22.03 -24.18
C HIS A 296 -9.01 21.29 -22.89
N GLN A 297 -8.72 19.99 -22.96
CA GLN A 297 -8.32 19.19 -21.81
C GLN A 297 -7.05 19.76 -21.15
N VAL A 298 -6.00 20.01 -21.94
CA VAL A 298 -4.74 20.61 -21.47
C VAL A 298 -4.96 21.99 -20.86
N ARG A 299 -5.81 22.83 -21.50
CA ARG A 299 -6.18 24.14 -20.96
C ARG A 299 -6.85 24.02 -19.58
N LEU A 300 -7.76 23.06 -19.39
CA LEU A 300 -8.42 22.84 -18.10
C LEU A 300 -7.44 22.27 -17.06
N LEU A 301 -6.56 21.36 -17.43
CA LEU A 301 -5.53 20.84 -16.54
C LEU A 301 -4.59 21.94 -16.03
N ARG A 302 -4.16 22.87 -16.89
CA ARG A 302 -3.41 24.08 -16.48
C ARG A 302 -4.26 24.98 -15.59
N ARG A 303 -5.51 25.26 -15.99
CA ARG A 303 -6.45 26.09 -15.22
C ARG A 303 -6.67 25.59 -13.79
N TYR A 304 -6.62 24.28 -13.58
CA TYR A 304 -6.81 23.65 -12.27
C TYR A 304 -5.50 23.20 -11.59
N GLY A 305 -4.34 23.64 -12.10
CA GLY A 305 -3.04 23.48 -11.44
C GLY A 305 -2.57 22.03 -11.39
N TYR A 306 -2.96 21.23 -12.37
CA TYR A 306 -2.38 19.91 -12.64
C TYR A 306 -1.16 20.01 -13.54
N LEU A 307 -1.19 20.96 -14.49
CA LEU A 307 -0.06 21.34 -15.34
C LEU A 307 0.48 22.71 -14.91
N LEU A 308 1.79 22.91 -15.05
CA LEU A 308 2.44 24.22 -14.97
C LEU A 308 2.37 24.96 -16.32
#